data_AF-A0A385TMS0-F1
#
_entry.id   AF-A0A385TMS0-F1
#
_cell.length_a   1.000
_cell.length_b   1.000
_cell.length_c   1.000
_cell.angle_alpha   90.00
_cell.angle_beta   90.00
_cell.angle_gamma   90.00
#
_symmetry.space_group_name_H-M   'P 1'
#
loop_
_entity.id
_entity.type
_entity.pdbx_description
1 polymer ?
#
loop_
_entity_poly.entity_id
_entity_poly.type
_entity_poly.pdbx_seq_one_letter_code
_entity_poly.pdbx_strand_id
1 'polypeptide(L)'
;MHRKIKSNFFYLAAGIYLGIAIVAFIPWIQIDAKITAYTSIIALFITIYDSSKVGLKIAATEGDSRKQRIQYVFMLVMKAFMIISPFALLYWINYEDDEAVITRISNYVTFAAIGVVFFTRGMELKNQVNDNSN
;
A
#
# COMPACT_ATOMS: atom_id res chain seq x y z
N MET A 1 4.90 19.71 13.10
CA MET A 1 6.06 19.49 12.21
C MET A 1 6.11 18.05 11.66
N HIS A 2 6.06 17.02 12.51
CA HIS A 2 6.08 15.60 12.12
C HIS A 2 5.01 15.17 11.07
N ARG A 3 3.79 15.71 11.16
CA ARG A 3 2.69 15.40 10.21
C ARG A 3 2.91 15.99 8.81
N LYS A 4 3.57 17.15 8.68
CA LYS A 4 3.94 17.76 7.39
C LYS A 4 5.05 16.97 6.68
N ILE A 5 6.06 16.51 7.42
CA ILE A 5 7.18 15.71 6.89
C ILE A 5 6.67 14.39 6.28
N LYS A 6 5.78 13.68 6.99
CA LYS A 6 5.16 12.43 6.49
C LYS A 6 4.35 12.64 5.20
N SER A 7 3.66 13.77 5.07
CA SER A 7 2.88 14.08 3.88
C SER A 7 3.77 14.38 2.67
N ASN A 8 4.84 15.16 2.86
CA ASN A 8 5.74 15.53 1.78
C ASN A 8 6.51 14.30 1.23
N PHE A 9 6.91 13.38 2.11
CA PHE A 9 7.56 12.13 1.70
C PHE A 9 6.62 11.24 0.86
N PHE A 10 5.35 11.16 1.24
CA PHE A 10 4.34 10.40 0.50
C PHE A 10 4.11 10.97 -0.92
N TYR A 11 3.95 12.29 -1.04
CA TYR A 11 3.78 12.92 -2.35
C TYR A 11 5.03 12.78 -3.23
N LEU A 12 6.21 12.79 -2.63
CA LEU A 12 7.46 12.54 -3.34
C LEU A 12 7.54 11.10 -3.84
N ALA A 13 7.19 10.11 -3.01
CA ALA A 13 7.14 8.71 -3.41
C ALA A 13 6.09 8.47 -4.53
N ALA A 14 4.93 9.11 -4.44
CA ALA A 14 3.90 9.07 -5.48
C ALA A 14 4.38 9.73 -6.79
N GLY A 15 5.11 10.84 -6.70
CA GLY A 15 5.72 11.49 -7.84
C GLY A 15 6.76 10.63 -8.53
N ILE A 16 7.62 9.95 -7.76
CA ILE A 16 8.61 8.99 -8.30
C ILE A 16 7.89 7.84 -8.99
N TYR A 17 6.88 7.25 -8.36
CA TYR A 17 6.07 6.17 -8.94
C TYR A 17 5.43 6.59 -10.27
N LEU A 18 4.80 7.77 -10.31
CA LEU A 18 4.21 8.32 -11.53
C LEU A 18 5.25 8.57 -12.63
N GLY A 19 6.41 9.11 -12.27
CA GLY A 19 7.50 9.34 -13.21
C GLY A 19 7.97 8.04 -13.87
N ILE A 20 8.22 7.00 -13.07
CA ILE A 20 8.63 5.68 -13.57
C ILE A 20 7.50 5.06 -14.42
N ALA A 21 6.25 5.17 -13.99
CA ALA A 21 5.12 4.66 -14.76
C ALA A 21 4.99 5.31 -16.14
N ILE A 22 5.20 6.63 -16.25
CA ILE A 22 5.20 7.35 -17.53
C ILE A 22 6.33 6.84 -18.44
N VAL A 23 7.53 6.68 -17.87
CA VAL A 23 8.69 6.17 -18.61
C VAL A 23 8.46 4.72 -19.09
N ALA A 24 7.78 3.90 -18.28
CA ALA A 24 7.47 2.51 -18.61
C ALA A 24 6.52 2.33 -19.82
N PHE A 25 5.77 3.36 -20.19
CA PHE A 25 4.94 3.32 -21.41
C PHE A 25 5.75 3.48 -22.70
N ILE A 26 7.04 3.83 -22.62
CA ILE A 26 7.91 3.99 -23.78
C ILE A 26 8.53 2.62 -24.10
N PRO A 27 8.14 1.94 -25.19
CA PRO A 27 8.56 0.56 -25.46
C PRO A 27 10.06 0.41 -25.78
N TRP A 28 10.76 1.52 -26.02
CA TRP A 28 12.19 1.58 -26.33
C TRP A 28 13.06 1.63 -25.08
N ILE A 29 12.47 1.84 -23.90
CA ILE A 29 13.19 1.93 -22.63
C ILE A 29 13.02 0.61 -21.90
N GLN A 30 14.11 -0.13 -21.74
CA GLN A 30 14.14 -1.32 -20.88
C GLN A 30 14.36 -0.88 -19.43
N ILE A 31 13.38 -1.16 -18.58
CA ILE A 31 13.48 -0.93 -17.14
C ILE A 31 13.91 -2.25 -16.49
N ASP A 32 14.99 -2.20 -15.71
CA ASP A 32 15.50 -3.33 -14.95
C ASP A 32 14.43 -3.92 -14.01
N ALA A 33 14.38 -5.25 -13.89
CA ALA A 33 13.50 -5.96 -12.97
C ALA A 33 13.65 -5.46 -11.52
N LYS A 34 14.88 -5.11 -11.07
CA LYS A 34 15.10 -4.55 -9.73
C LYS A 34 14.37 -3.22 -9.56
N ILE A 35 14.45 -2.32 -10.55
CA ILE A 35 13.74 -1.03 -10.54
C ILE A 35 12.23 -1.25 -10.53
N THR A 36 11.75 -2.20 -11.33
CA THR A 36 10.32 -2.56 -11.40
C THR A 36 9.82 -3.09 -10.05
N ALA A 37 10.59 -3.96 -9.40
CA ALA A 37 10.27 -4.48 -8.06
C ALA A 37 10.25 -3.38 -6.99
N TYR A 38 11.23 -2.47 -6.98
CA TYR A 38 11.24 -1.32 -6.08
C TYR A 38 10.02 -0.40 -6.30
N THR A 39 9.65 -0.18 -7.56
CA THR A 39 8.49 0.63 -7.94
C THR A 39 7.18 0.00 -7.46
N SER A 40 7.03 -1.32 -7.60
CA SER A 40 5.88 -2.07 -7.03
C SER A 40 5.82 -1.95 -5.51
N ILE A 41 6.97 -2.02 -4.82
CA ILE A 41 7.03 -1.87 -3.35
C ILE A 41 6.63 -0.45 -2.93
N ILE A 42 7.06 0.59 -3.66
CA ILE A 42 6.62 1.97 -3.43
C ILE A 42 5.09 2.06 -3.57
N ALA A 43 4.51 1.45 -4.61
CA ALA A 43 3.07 1.41 -4.79
C ALA A 43 2.37 0.75 -3.60
N LEU A 44 2.88 -0.38 -3.12
CA LEU A 44 2.34 -1.06 -1.95
C LEU A 44 2.40 -0.17 -0.69
N PHE A 45 3.52 0.50 -0.42
CA PHE A 45 3.60 1.47 0.68
C PHE A 45 2.57 2.60 0.57
N ILE A 46 2.36 3.10 -0.65
CA ILE A 46 1.40 4.16 -0.92
C ILE A 46 -0.02 3.69 -0.59
N THR A 47 -0.41 2.50 -1.06
CA THR A 47 -1.77 1.97 -0.84
C THR A 47 -2.01 1.59 0.62
N ILE A 48 -1.01 1.06 1.32
CA ILE A 48 -1.09 0.78 2.78
C ILE A 48 -1.29 2.07 3.59
N TYR A 49 -0.57 3.14 3.22
CA TYR A 49 -0.71 4.42 3.90
C TYR A 49 -2.11 5.00 3.71
N ASP A 50 -2.67 4.89 2.51
CA ASP A 50 -4.04 5.33 2.22
C ASP A 50 -5.08 4.50 2.99
N SER A 51 -4.96 3.17 2.93
CA SER A 51 -5.77 2.23 3.72
C SER A 51 -5.74 2.54 5.22
N SER A 52 -4.57 2.90 5.73
CA SER A 52 -4.39 3.28 7.13
C SER A 52 -5.14 4.56 7.53
N LYS A 53 -5.29 5.54 6.61
CA LYS A 53 -6.07 6.75 6.86
C LYS A 53 -7.57 6.43 6.92
N VAL A 54 -8.04 5.61 5.98
CA VAL A 54 -9.43 5.18 5.91
C VAL A 54 -9.81 4.38 7.16
N GLY A 55 -8.99 3.40 7.54
CA GLY A 55 -9.21 2.59 8.74
C GLY A 55 -9.30 3.43 10.03
N LEU A 56 -8.46 4.47 10.16
CA LEU A 56 -8.54 5.40 11.29
C LEU A 56 -9.84 6.22 11.30
N LYS A 57 -10.33 6.65 10.13
CA LYS A 57 -11.58 7.40 10.02
C LYS A 57 -12.77 6.53 10.42
N ILE A 58 -12.80 5.28 9.99
CA ILE A 58 -13.86 4.31 10.31
C ILE A 58 -13.86 3.99 11.81
N ALA A 59 -12.69 3.70 12.38
CA ALA A 59 -12.56 3.40 13.80
C ALA A 59 -13.00 4.56 14.72
N ALA A 60 -12.91 5.81 14.25
CA ALA A 60 -13.39 6.98 14.98
C ALA A 60 -14.93 7.15 14.93
N THR A 61 -15.62 6.45 14.03
CA THR A 61 -17.06 6.64 13.76
C THR A 61 -17.92 5.57 14.41
N GLU A 62 -17.42 4.34 14.54
CA GLU A 62 -18.17 3.27 15.21
C GLU A 62 -18.13 3.49 16.75
N GLY A 63 -19.25 3.26 17.45
CA GLY A 63 -19.38 3.45 18.91
C GLY A 63 -19.53 2.16 19.71
N ASP A 64 -19.37 0.99 19.09
CA ASP A 64 -19.64 -0.32 19.72
C ASP A 64 -18.36 -1.05 20.15
N SER A 65 -18.09 -1.01 21.45
CA SER A 65 -16.80 -1.36 22.07
C SER A 65 -16.38 -2.84 21.98
N ARG A 66 -17.31 -3.78 21.74
CA ARG A 66 -16.99 -5.24 21.77
C ARG A 66 -16.60 -5.81 20.40
N LYS A 67 -17.33 -5.47 19.33
CA LYS A 67 -16.95 -5.83 17.95
C LYS A 67 -15.71 -5.06 17.49
N GLN A 68 -15.54 -3.82 17.97
CA GLN A 68 -14.36 -3.00 17.71
C GLN A 68 -13.07 -3.66 18.16
N ARG A 69 -13.02 -4.34 19.30
CA ARG A 69 -11.75 -4.87 19.81
C ARG A 69 -11.15 -5.94 18.88
N ILE A 70 -11.98 -6.83 18.35
CA ILE A 70 -11.54 -7.88 17.43
C ILE A 70 -11.17 -7.28 16.07
N GLN A 71 -12.01 -6.39 15.52
CA GLN A 71 -11.73 -5.72 14.25
C GLN A 71 -10.49 -4.84 14.33
N TYR A 72 -10.29 -4.14 15.44
CA TYR A 72 -9.12 -3.30 15.69
C TYR A 72 -7.84 -4.13 15.81
N VAL A 73 -7.86 -5.24 16.56
CA VAL A 73 -6.70 -6.14 16.66
C VAL A 73 -6.38 -6.74 15.29
N PHE A 74 -7.39 -7.21 14.55
CA PHE A 74 -7.21 -7.70 13.19
C PHE A 74 -6.62 -6.62 12.27
N MET A 75 -7.14 -5.39 12.32
CA MET A 75 -6.62 -4.26 11.54
C MET A 75 -5.17 -3.93 11.91
N LEU A 76 -4.82 -3.97 13.20
CA LEU A 76 -3.48 -3.70 13.69
C LEU A 76 -2.49 -4.79 13.24
N VAL A 77 -2.89 -6.05 13.33
CA VAL A 77 -2.12 -7.20 12.82
C VAL A 77 -1.91 -7.09 11.31
N MET A 78 -2.99 -6.86 10.55
CA MET A 78 -2.89 -6.66 9.10
C MET A 78 -1.98 -5.50 8.74
N LYS A 79 -2.05 -4.40 9.50
CA LYS A 79 -1.18 -3.23 9.31
C LYS A 79 0.28 -3.54 9.66
N ALA A 80 0.54 -4.31 10.71
CA ALA A 80 1.88 -4.76 11.04
C ALA A 80 2.45 -5.65 9.92
N PHE A 81 1.68 -6.63 9.44
CA PHE A 81 2.07 -7.45 8.30
C PHE A 81 2.32 -6.63 7.04
N MET A 82 1.43 -5.68 6.73
CA MET A 82 1.57 -4.78 5.59
C MET A 82 2.78 -3.86 5.70
N ILE A 83 3.21 -3.48 6.90
CA ILE A 83 4.42 -2.66 7.09
C ILE A 83 5.68 -3.52 7.05
N ILE A 84 5.66 -4.71 7.65
CA ILE A 84 6.84 -5.58 7.74
C ILE A 84 7.15 -6.24 6.40
N SER A 85 6.12 -6.68 5.67
CA SER A 85 6.31 -7.44 4.42
C SER A 85 7.10 -6.68 3.35
N PRO A 86 6.89 -5.37 3.08
CA PRO A 86 7.66 -4.67 2.07
C PRO A 86 9.11 -4.44 2.52
N PHE A 87 9.39 -4.27 3.82
CA PHE A 87 10.78 -4.21 4.31
C PHE A 87 11.52 -5.54 4.15
N ALA A 88 10.85 -6.66 4.46
CA ALA A 88 11.42 -7.99 4.24
C ALA A 88 11.69 -8.24 2.74
N LEU A 89 10.79 -7.80 1.86
CA LEU A 89 10.96 -7.89 0.42
C LEU A 89 12.09 -7.00 -0.10
N LEU A 90 12.22 -5.76 0.40
CA LEU A 90 13.35 -4.89 0.06
C LEU A 90 14.68 -5.50 0.45
N TYR A 91 14.75 -6.10 1.64
CA TYR A 91 15.92 -6.85 2.08
C TYR A 91 16.21 -8.01 1.13
N TRP A 92 15.20 -8.83 0.81
CA TRP A 92 15.37 -9.97 -0.08
C TRP A 92 15.85 -9.58 -1.48
N ILE A 93 15.23 -8.57 -2.12
CA ILE A 93 15.60 -8.11 -3.48
C ILE A 93 17.05 -7.62 -3.54
N ASN A 94 17.60 -7.13 -2.42
CA ASN A 94 18.98 -6.67 -2.38
C ASN A 94 20.00 -7.82 -2.53
N TYR A 95 19.66 -9.01 -1.99
CA TYR A 95 20.52 -10.20 -2.01
C TYR A 95 20.18 -11.16 -3.15
N GLU A 96 19.07 -10.96 -3.85
CA GLU A 96 18.65 -11.78 -4.98
C GLU A 96 19.18 -11.20 -6.29
N ASP A 97 19.78 -12.06 -7.11
CA ASP A 97 20.28 -11.71 -8.45
C ASP A 97 19.53 -12.42 -9.57
N ASP A 98 18.66 -13.38 -9.25
CA ASP A 98 17.79 -14.03 -10.24
C ASP A 98 16.65 -13.08 -10.66
N GLU A 99 16.76 -12.58 -11.88
CA GLU A 99 15.79 -11.67 -12.51
C GLU A 99 14.37 -12.27 -12.58
N ALA A 100 14.24 -13.58 -12.78
CA ALA A 100 12.94 -14.24 -12.83
C ALA A 100 12.27 -14.27 -11.44
N VAL A 101 13.05 -14.45 -10.38
CA VAL A 101 12.56 -14.39 -9.00
C VAL A 101 12.14 -12.96 -8.65
N ILE A 102 12.96 -11.98 -8.97
CA ILE A 102 12.67 -10.55 -8.73
C ILE A 102 11.41 -10.11 -9.48
N THR A 103 11.24 -10.56 -10.72
CA THR A 103 10.03 -10.28 -11.53
C THR A 103 8.77 -10.89 -10.90
N ARG A 104 8.85 -12.13 -10.39
CA ARG A 104 7.72 -12.75 -9.66
C ARG A 104 7.38 -11.97 -8.41
N ILE A 105 8.39 -11.54 -7.64
CA ILE A 105 8.19 -10.69 -6.46
C ILE A 105 7.46 -9.40 -6.85
N SER A 106 7.95 -8.69 -7.87
CA SER A 106 7.31 -7.46 -8.37
C SER A 106 5.84 -7.68 -8.72
N ASN A 107 5.52 -8.75 -9.43
CA ASN A 107 4.13 -9.08 -9.81
C ASN A 107 3.25 -9.32 -8.58
N TYR A 108 3.70 -10.14 -7.63
CA TYR A 108 2.95 -10.40 -6.40
C TYR A 108 2.73 -9.14 -5.56
N VAL A 109 3.75 -8.30 -5.43
CA VAL A 109 3.66 -7.01 -4.73
C VAL A 109 2.65 -6.09 -5.41
N THR A 110 2.65 -6.06 -6.75
CA THR A 110 1.70 -5.26 -7.53
C THR A 110 0.26 -5.75 -7.31
N PHE A 111 0.02 -7.06 -7.34
CA PHE A 111 -1.30 -7.61 -7.04
C PHE A 111 -1.74 -7.32 -5.60
N ALA A 112 -0.81 -7.40 -4.63
CA ALA A 112 -1.10 -7.03 -3.25
C ALA A 112 -1.49 -5.55 -3.14
N ALA A 113 -0.77 -4.65 -3.82
CA ALA A 113 -1.08 -3.22 -3.81
C ALA A 113 -2.49 -2.96 -4.37
N ILE A 114 -2.85 -3.60 -5.49
CA ILE A 114 -4.20 -3.52 -6.08
C ILE A 114 -5.25 -4.06 -5.11
N GLY A 115 -5.01 -5.21 -4.50
CA GLY A 115 -5.92 -5.81 -3.51
C GLY A 115 -6.18 -4.89 -2.33
N VAL A 116 -5.14 -4.21 -1.82
CA VAL A 116 -5.28 -3.20 -0.76
C VAL A 116 -6.18 -2.04 -1.21
N VAL A 117 -6.00 -1.53 -2.44
CA VAL A 117 -6.86 -0.44 -2.97
C VAL A 117 -8.32 -0.85 -2.99
N PHE A 118 -8.64 -2.03 -3.54
CA PHE A 118 -10.02 -2.51 -3.59
C PHE A 118 -10.62 -2.74 -2.21
N PHE A 119 -9.82 -3.30 -1.28
CA PHE A 119 -10.24 -3.50 0.10
C PHE A 119 -10.55 -2.16 0.78
N THR A 120 -9.65 -1.18 0.66
CA THR A 120 -9.84 0.17 1.18
C THR A 120 -11.08 0.83 0.59
N ARG A 121 -11.28 0.73 -0.72
CA ARG A 121 -12.46 1.30 -1.38
C ARG A 121 -13.75 0.64 -0.91
N GLY A 122 -13.76 -0.67 -0.72
CA GLY A 122 -14.90 -1.40 -0.18
C GLY A 122 -15.26 -0.94 1.24
N MET A 123 -14.26 -0.66 2.09
CA MET A 123 -14.47 -0.11 3.42
C MET A 123 -15.08 1.29 3.38
N GLU A 124 -14.60 2.17 2.50
CA GLU A 124 -15.15 3.51 2.33
C GLU A 124 -16.63 3.48 1.90
N LEU A 125 -16.95 2.67 0.89
CA LEU A 125 -18.32 2.57 0.35
C LEU A 125 -19.30 2.06 1.42
N LYS A 126 -18.90 1.05 2.20
CA LYS A 126 -19.71 0.54 3.30
C LYS A 126 -20.01 1.63 4.35
N ASN A 127 -19.02 2.45 4.69
CA ASN A 127 -19.21 3.52 5.67
C ASN A 127 -20.10 4.66 5.14
N GLN A 128 -19.98 5.03 3.87
CA GLN A 128 -20.87 6.03 3.24
C GLN A 128 -22.33 5.58 3.24
N VAL A 129 -22.60 4.29 3.01
CA VAL A 129 -23.96 3.74 3.08
C VAL A 129 -24.52 3.88 4.51
N ASN A 130 -23.72 3.57 5.53
CA ASN A 130 -24.14 3.70 6.92
C ASN A 130 -24.43 5.16 7.32
N ASP A 131 -23.62 6.13 6.86
CA ASP A 131 -23.82 7.56 7.13
C ASP A 131 -25.09 8.12 6.46
N ASN A 132 -25.47 7.61 5.28
CA ASN A 132 -26.69 8.04 4.57
C ASN A 132 -27.98 7.36 5.05
N SER A 133 -27.86 6.29 5.84
CA SER A 133 -29.00 5.54 6.40
C SER A 133 -29.42 5.99 7.81
N ASN A 134 -28.67 6.91 8.41
CA ASN A 134 -28.97 7.56 9.69
C ASN A 134 -29.45 9.00 9.48
#